data_AF-A0A9W8B117-F1
#
_entry.id   AF-A0A9W8B117-F1
#
_cell.length_a   1.000
_cell.length_b   1.000
_cell.length_c   1.000
_cell.angle_alpha   90.00
_cell.angle_beta   90.00
_cell.angle_gamma   90.00
#
_symmetry.space_group_name_H-M   'P 1'
#
loop_
_entity.id
_entity.type
_entity.pdbx_description
1 polymer ?
#
loop_
_entity_poly.entity_id
_entity_poly.type
_entity_poly.pdbx_seq_one_letter_code
_entity_poly.pdbx_strand_id
1 'polypeptide(L)' 'MPGTCHPVRDDLIKCILKSDCVTKDKHSVKDCLKEPHLRESLPPECQSLRLSYLECKRSLGNTVPSIAGWTH' A
#
# COMPACT_ATOMS: atom_id res chain seq x y z
N MET A 1 0.79 13.07 -16.84
CA MET A 1 0.43 14.24 -16.00
C MET A 1 0.89 13.95 -14.57
N PRO A 2 2.13 14.27 -14.18
CA PRO A 2 2.72 13.71 -12.97
C PRO A 2 2.82 14.79 -11.88
N GLY A 3 2.07 14.67 -10.79
CA GLY A 3 2.19 15.65 -9.71
C GLY A 3 1.55 15.32 -8.38
N THR A 4 0.65 14.34 -8.29
CA THR A 4 0.08 13.96 -6.98
C THR A 4 -0.08 12.46 -6.88
N CYS A 5 0.32 11.87 -5.76
CA CYS A 5 0.13 10.46 -5.44
C CYS A 5 -1.30 10.15 -4.96
N HIS A 6 -2.21 11.11 -5.10
CA HIS A 6 -3.62 10.97 -4.74
C HIS A 6 -4.35 9.83 -5.45
N PRO A 7 -4.25 9.65 -6.78
CA PRO A 7 -4.94 8.56 -7.45
C PRO A 7 -4.44 7.19 -6.98
N VAL A 8 -3.12 7.03 -6.80
CA VAL A 8 -2.54 5.76 -6.29
C VAL A 8 -3.01 5.48 -4.86
N ARG A 9 -3.12 6.52 -4.03
CA ARG A 9 -3.68 6.40 -2.67
C ARG A 9 -5.16 5.97 -2.71
N ASP A 10 -5.94 6.55 -3.59
CA ASP A 10 -7.36 6.26 -3.73
C ASP A 10 -7.60 4.82 -4.20
N ASP A 11 -6.83 4.36 -5.18
CA ASP A 11 -6.82 2.97 -5.63
C ASP A 11 -6.41 2.01 -4.51
N LEU A 12 -5.37 2.34 -3.73
CA LEU A 12 -4.97 1.53 -2.57
C LEU A 12 -6.10 1.42 -1.54
N ILE A 13 -6.79 2.53 -1.23
CA ILE A 13 -7.92 2.53 -0.31
C ILE A 13 -9.05 1.65 -0.85
N LYS A 14 -9.43 1.83 -2.12
CA LYS A 14 -10.46 1.02 -2.79
C LYS A 14 -10.12 -0.46 -2.78
N CYS A 15 -8.86 -0.80 -3.00
CA CYS A 15 -8.39 -2.18 -2.98
C CYS A 15 -8.59 -2.80 -1.58
N ILE A 16 -8.18 -2.08 -0.53
CA ILE A 16 -8.31 -2.57 0.85
C ILE A 16 -9.78 -2.64 1.29
N LEU A 17 -10.62 -1.70 0.86
CA LEU A 17 -12.06 -1.72 1.13
C LEU A 17 -12.75 -2.97 0.54
N LYS A 18 -12.23 -3.52 -0.55
CA LYS A 18 -12.71 -4.77 -1.17
C LYS A 18 -12.07 -6.02 -0.57
N SER A 19 -10.93 -5.87 0.11
CA SER A 19 -10.19 -6.96 0.71
C SER A 19 -10.85 -7.50 1.97
N ASP A 20 -10.51 -8.74 2.31
CA ASP A 20 -11.00 -9.45 3.49
C ASP A 20 -10.80 -8.68 4.80
N CYS A 21 -9.68 -7.98 4.98
CA CYS A 21 -9.43 -7.17 6.18
C CYS A 21 -10.55 -6.16 6.51
N VAL A 22 -11.21 -5.57 5.51
CA VAL A 22 -12.35 -4.66 5.73
C VAL A 22 -13.68 -5.38 5.57
N THR A 23 -13.81 -6.27 4.58
CA THR A 23 -15.08 -6.92 4.26
C THR A 23 -15.44 -8.01 5.27
N LYS A 24 -14.48 -8.87 5.64
CA LYS A 24 -14.60 -9.95 6.63
C LYS A 24 -14.31 -9.44 8.04
N ASP A 25 -13.12 -8.90 8.29
CA ASP A 25 -12.67 -8.56 9.65
C ASP A 25 -13.18 -7.19 10.15
N LYS A 26 -13.84 -6.40 9.28
CA LYS A 26 -14.40 -5.08 9.61
C LYS A 26 -13.37 -4.09 10.17
N HIS A 27 -12.09 -4.28 9.89
CA HIS A 27 -11.05 -3.33 10.27
C HIS A 27 -11.13 -2.06 9.40
N SER A 28 -10.56 -0.97 9.91
CA SER A 28 -10.38 0.23 9.10
C SER A 28 -9.22 0.02 8.12
N VAL A 29 -9.28 0.67 6.96
CA VAL A 29 -8.19 0.66 5.95
C VAL A 29 -6.85 1.04 6.58
N LYS A 30 -6.86 1.94 7.58
CA LYS A 30 -5.67 2.32 8.33
C LYS A 30 -5.11 1.18 9.18
N ASP A 31 -5.96 0.41 9.86
CA ASP A 31 -5.56 -0.77 10.64
C ASP A 31 -4.99 -1.86 9.74
N CYS A 32 -5.65 -2.15 8.62
CA CYS A 32 -5.16 -3.08 7.60
C CYS A 32 -3.75 -2.72 7.08
N LEU A 33 -3.40 -1.43 7.09
CA LEU A 33 -2.08 -0.94 6.72
C LEU A 33 -1.14 -0.76 7.90
N LYS A 34 -1.62 -0.71 9.14
CA LYS A 34 -0.77 -0.50 10.31
C LYS A 34 -0.26 -1.85 10.81
N GLU A 35 -1.16 -2.82 10.86
CA GLU A 35 -0.90 -4.14 11.40
C GLU A 35 -0.21 -5.03 10.36
N PRO A 36 0.96 -5.63 10.68
CA PRO A 36 1.72 -6.45 9.73
C PRO A 36 0.96 -7.70 9.30
N HIS A 37 0.29 -8.37 10.24
CA HIS A 37 -0.50 -9.58 10.02
C HIS A 37 -1.74 -9.36 9.12
N LEU A 38 -2.33 -8.17 9.16
CA LEU A 38 -3.41 -7.81 8.24
C LEU A 38 -2.86 -7.46 6.85
N ARG A 39 -1.67 -6.86 6.81
CA ARG A 39 -1.00 -6.44 5.58
C ARG A 39 -0.57 -7.61 4.71
N GLU A 40 -0.07 -8.68 5.33
CA GLU A 40 0.27 -9.93 4.63
C GLU A 40 -0.98 -10.68 4.15
N SER A 41 -2.12 -10.51 4.83
CA SER A 41 -3.41 -11.06 4.41
C SER A 41 -4.03 -10.30 3.21
N LEU A 42 -3.57 -9.08 2.91
CA LEU A 42 -4.05 -8.33 1.75
C LEU A 42 -3.63 -8.99 0.42
N PRO A 43 -4.48 -8.94 -0.61
CA PRO A 43 -4.17 -9.52 -1.91
C PRO A 43 -2.97 -8.82 -2.56
N PRO A 44 -2.23 -9.52 -3.44
CA PRO A 44 -1.01 -9.02 -4.07
C PRO A 44 -1.24 -7.72 -4.86
N GLU A 45 -2.45 -7.51 -5.39
CA GLU A 45 -2.84 -6.28 -6.08
C GLU A 45 -2.77 -5.05 -5.14
N CYS A 46 -3.27 -5.16 -3.91
CA CYS A 46 -3.18 -4.08 -2.92
C CYS A 46 -1.74 -3.85 -2.46
N GLN A 47 -0.93 -4.91 -2.41
CA GLN A 47 0.48 -4.80 -2.06
C GLN A 47 1.26 -4.04 -3.15
N SER A 48 0.96 -4.29 -4.43
CA SER A 48 1.54 -3.55 -5.56
C SER A 48 1.19 -2.06 -5.50
N LEU A 49 -0.10 -1.71 -5.29
CA LEU A 49 -0.54 -0.32 -5.12
C LEU A 49 0.14 0.39 -3.94
N ARG A 50 0.39 -0.34 -2.85
CA ARG A 50 1.13 0.18 -1.71
C ARG A 50 2.56 0.51 -2.09
N LEU A 51 3.25 -0.38 -2.82
CA LEU A 51 4.61 -0.12 -3.31
C LEU A 51 4.63 1.10 -4.22
N SER A 52 3.73 1.18 -5.20
CA SER A 52 3.61 2.35 -6.09
C SER A 52 3.30 3.64 -5.32
N TYR A 53 2.46 3.59 -4.27
CA TYR A 53 2.20 4.74 -3.42
C TYR A 53 3.44 5.16 -2.62
N LEU A 54 4.22 4.20 -2.11
CA LEU A 54 5.47 4.47 -1.42
C LEU A 54 6.52 5.06 -2.37
N GLU A 55 6.66 4.52 -3.59
CA GLU A 55 7.55 5.05 -4.63
C GLU A 55 7.15 6.46 -5.04
N CYS A 56 5.86 6.68 -5.27
CA CYS A 56 5.34 8.00 -5.59
C CYS A 56 5.60 9.00 -4.44
N LYS A 57 5.35 8.59 -3.19
CA LYS A 57 5.63 9.42 -2.01
C LYS A 57 7.13 9.64 -1.81
N ARG A 58 7.98 8.66 -2.15
CA ARG A 58 9.45 8.76 -2.09
C ARG A 58 9.99 9.76 -3.11
N SER A 59 9.39 9.83 -4.30
CA SER A 59 9.71 10.88 -5.29
C SER A 59 9.43 12.29 -4.75
N LEU A 60 8.57 12.42 -3.72
CA LEU A 60 8.27 13.67 -3.04
C LEU A 60 9.06 13.86 -1.73
N GLY A 61 9.75 12.83 -1.24
CA GLY A 61 10.43 12.83 0.05
C GLY A 61 11.56 11.80 0.11
N ASN A 62 12.81 12.30 0.12
CA ASN A 62 14.09 11.59 0.11
C ASN A 62 14.34 10.64 1.31
N THR A 63 13.58 9.57 1.48
CA THR A 63 13.95 8.49 2.42
C THR A 63 13.45 7.13 1.93
N VAL A 64 14.38 6.31 1.43
CA VAL A 64 14.20 4.86 1.29
C VAL A 64 15.10 4.18 2.33
N PRO A 65 14.59 3.32 3.23
CA PRO A 65 15.37 2.16 3.59
C PRO A 65 15.35 1.25 2.35
N SER A 66 16.45 1.35 1.62
CA SER A 66 16.93 0.31 0.72
C SER A 66 16.89 -1.03 1.47
N ILE A 67 16.05 -1.97 1.03
CA ILE A 67 16.28 -3.42 1.05
C ILE A 67 15.12 -4.12 0.32
N ALA A 68 15.02 -3.91 -0.99
CA ALA A 68 14.47 -4.93 -1.88
C ALA A 68 15.67 -5.44 -2.68
N GLY A 69 15.89 -6.75 -2.64
CA GLY A 69 17.13 -7.44 -2.93
C GLY A 69 17.85 -7.02 -4.20
N TRP A 70 19.13 -6.66 -4.03
CA TRP A 70 20.14 -7.13 -4.97
C TRP A 70 20.28 -8.63 -4.75
N THR A 71 19.54 -9.42 -5.52
CA THR A 71 19.88 -10.82 -5.77
C THR A 71 20.16 -10.89 -7.26
N HIS A 72 21.45 -10.84 -7.59
CA HIS A 72 22.00 -11.25 -8.88
C HIS A 72 22.63 -12.62 -8.67
#